data_AF-A0A7C2BSW1-F1
#
_entry.id   AF-A0A7C2BSW1-F1
#
_cell.length_a   1.000
_cell.length_b   1.000
_cell.length_c   1.000
_cell.angle_alpha   90.00
_cell.angle_beta   90.00
_cell.angle_gamma   90.00
#
_symmetry.space_group_name_H-M   'P 1'
#
loop_
_entity.id
_entity.type
_entity.pdbx_description
1 polymer ?
#
loop_
_entity_poly.entity_id
_entity_poly.type
_entity_poly.pdbx_seq_one_letter_code
_entity_poly.pdbx_strand_id
1 'polypeptide(L)'
;MKRFSKDGRLIIPLAQRKKGTKESDDEKVRYIVTEAYCPDGCNIIDKEHKINGVPGLRLKFKRPGMEGEFILSAIEGDFDKITISGELADGVKHELHCPHCDVMFKKLVNCSCKPNADMVVVGLTPKLDFNNAISFCNVTGCISGTSIKSGDVLRHVRLTGH
;
A
#
# COMPACT_ATOMS: atom_id res chain seq x y z
N MET A 1 -13.23 -9.36 -26.43
CA MET A 1 -12.45 -8.80 -25.30
C MET A 1 -11.83 -9.96 -24.52
N LYS A 2 -10.50 -10.04 -24.44
CA LYS A 2 -9.82 -11.04 -23.59
C LYS A 2 -9.96 -10.59 -22.14
N ARG A 3 -10.77 -11.32 -21.36
CA ARG A 3 -10.91 -11.10 -19.90
C ARG A 3 -9.63 -11.44 -19.15
N PHE A 4 -8.77 -12.29 -19.72
CA PHE A 4 -7.53 -12.74 -19.10
C PHE A 4 -6.34 -12.55 -20.05
N SER A 5 -5.21 -12.11 -19.50
CA SER A 5 -3.91 -12.08 -20.17
C SER A 5 -3.38 -13.49 -20.41
N LYS A 6 -2.33 -13.63 -21.24
CA LYS A 6 -1.71 -14.93 -21.54
C LYS A 6 -1.17 -15.64 -20.29
N ASP A 7 -0.91 -14.90 -19.23
CA ASP A 7 -0.42 -15.40 -17.94
C ASP A 7 -1.54 -15.60 -16.90
N GLY A 8 -2.80 -15.68 -17.36
CA GLY A 8 -3.95 -15.99 -16.49
C GLY A 8 -4.47 -14.82 -15.63
N ARG A 9 -3.99 -13.60 -15.85
CA ARG A 9 -4.40 -12.42 -15.04
C ARG A 9 -5.61 -11.72 -15.64
N LEU A 10 -6.56 -11.31 -14.79
CA LEU A 10 -7.76 -10.57 -15.19
C LEU A 10 -7.39 -9.17 -15.72
N ILE A 11 -7.85 -8.84 -16.94
CA ILE A 11 -7.69 -7.52 -17.55
C ILE A 11 -8.97 -6.73 -17.27
N ILE A 12 -8.86 -5.65 -16.48
CA ILE A 12 -9.97 -4.73 -16.20
C ILE A 12 -9.84 -3.50 -17.11
N PRO A 13 -10.75 -3.31 -18.09
CA PRO A 13 -10.76 -2.11 -18.91
C PRO A 13 -11.22 -0.91 -18.09
N LEU A 14 -10.47 0.19 -18.12
CA LEU A 14 -10.90 1.43 -17.47
C LEU A 14 -11.99 2.11 -18.29
N ALA A 15 -13.14 2.37 -17.67
CA ALA A 15 -14.10 3.34 -18.19
C ALA A 15 -13.44 4.72 -18.23
N GLN A 16 -13.51 5.37 -19.40
CA GLN A 16 -12.81 6.60 -19.73
C GLN A 16 -13.06 7.72 -18.69
N ARG A 17 -12.05 8.10 -17.91
CA ARG A 17 -12.03 9.40 -17.21
C ARG A 17 -11.83 10.52 -18.24
N LYS A 18 -12.61 11.60 -18.10
CA LYS A 18 -12.77 12.72 -19.03
C LYS A 18 -11.43 13.34 -19.47
N LYS A 19 -11.39 13.66 -20.78
CA LYS A 19 -10.35 14.34 -21.57
C LYS A 19 -9.55 15.39 -20.81
N GLY A 20 -8.22 15.31 -20.84
CA GLY A 20 -7.37 16.42 -20.39
C GLY A 20 -5.85 16.26 -20.44
N THR A 21 -5.29 15.05 -20.53
CA THR A 21 -3.82 14.88 -20.49
C THR A 21 -3.35 13.95 -21.59
N LYS A 22 -2.65 14.53 -22.58
CA LYS A 22 -1.76 13.80 -23.49
C LYS A 22 -0.52 13.42 -22.69
N GLU A 23 -0.23 12.13 -22.54
CA GLU A 23 1.13 11.64 -22.34
C GLU A 23 1.18 10.11 -22.52
N SER A 24 1.79 9.75 -23.65
CA SER A 24 2.41 8.49 -24.10
C SER A 24 1.72 7.15 -23.83
N ASP A 25 1.37 6.50 -24.95
CA ASP A 25 1.14 5.06 -25.15
C ASP A 25 2.35 4.20 -24.73
N ASP A 26 2.51 3.99 -23.42
CA ASP A 26 3.17 2.78 -22.90
C ASP A 26 2.23 2.16 -21.87
N GLU A 27 2.02 0.85 -21.99
CA GLU A 27 1.11 0.03 -21.20
C GLU A 27 1.23 0.29 -19.68
N LYS A 28 0.41 1.19 -19.13
CA LYS A 28 0.28 1.42 -17.68
C LYS A 28 -0.46 0.24 -17.03
N VAL A 29 0.18 -0.93 -16.99
CA VAL A 29 -0.27 -2.05 -16.17
C VAL A 29 -0.10 -1.62 -14.71
N ARG A 30 -1.21 -1.34 -14.02
CA ARG A 30 -1.22 -1.15 -12.57
C ARG A 30 -1.43 -2.51 -11.91
N TYR A 31 -0.51 -2.90 -11.04
CA TYR A 31 -0.62 -4.14 -10.30
C TYR A 31 -1.57 -3.96 -9.11
N ILE A 32 -2.28 -5.03 -8.75
CA ILE A 32 -3.15 -5.08 -7.58
C ILE A 32 -2.53 -6.05 -6.58
N VAL A 33 -2.32 -5.59 -5.36
CA VAL A 33 -1.90 -6.42 -4.23
C VAL A 33 -3.12 -7.21 -3.76
N THR A 34 -3.19 -8.49 -4.11
CA THR A 34 -4.31 -9.36 -3.71
C THR A 34 -4.10 -10.02 -2.35
N GLU A 35 -2.86 -10.07 -1.88
CA GLU A 35 -2.45 -10.69 -0.62
C GLU A 35 -1.35 -9.84 0.03
N ALA A 36 -1.49 -9.59 1.32
CA ALA A 36 -0.57 -8.80 2.11
C ALA A 36 -0.57 -9.32 3.55
N TYR A 37 0.60 -9.48 4.15
CA TYR A 37 0.76 -10.14 5.44
C TYR A 37 1.64 -9.34 6.40
N CYS A 38 1.28 -9.38 7.67
CA CYS A 38 2.13 -8.88 8.74
C CYS A 38 3.32 -9.81 9.01
N PRO A 39 4.31 -9.40 9.81
CA PRO A 39 5.45 -10.24 10.20
C PRO A 39 5.08 -11.61 10.80
N ASP A 40 3.93 -11.70 11.45
CA ASP A 40 3.42 -12.94 12.07
C ASP A 40 2.49 -13.75 11.13
N GLY A 41 2.26 -13.27 9.90
CA GLY A 41 1.52 -13.99 8.88
C GLY A 41 0.01 -13.78 8.85
N CYS A 42 -0.53 -12.82 9.60
CA CYS A 42 -1.94 -12.42 9.44
C CYS A 42 -2.14 -11.72 8.09
N ASN A 43 -3.13 -12.14 7.31
CA ASN A 43 -3.53 -11.44 6.08
C ASN A 43 -4.23 -10.12 6.46
N ILE A 44 -3.74 -9.00 5.96
CA ILE A 44 -4.24 -7.65 6.27
C ILE A 44 -5.10 -7.04 5.16
N ILE A 45 -5.46 -7.83 4.13
CA ILE A 45 -6.38 -7.39 3.08
C ILE A 45 -7.81 -7.30 3.64
N ASP A 46 -8.37 -6.10 3.61
CA ASP A 46 -9.74 -5.81 4.03
C ASP A 46 -10.69 -5.88 2.82
N LYS A 47 -11.60 -6.86 2.87
CA LYS A 47 -12.56 -7.12 1.80
C LYS A 47 -13.83 -6.26 1.92
N GLU A 48 -14.05 -5.65 3.08
CA GLU A 48 -15.25 -4.88 3.40
C GLU A 48 -15.17 -3.47 2.80
N HIS A 49 -14.05 -2.79 3.02
CA HIS A 49 -13.82 -1.44 2.57
C HIS A 49 -12.96 -1.44 1.30
N LYS A 50 -13.58 -1.05 0.20
CA LYS A 50 -12.95 -1.08 -1.12
C LYS A 50 -12.59 0.33 -1.56
N ILE A 51 -11.39 0.47 -2.12
CA ILE A 51 -10.92 1.69 -2.76
C ILE A 51 -10.89 1.42 -4.26
N ASN A 52 -11.58 2.26 -5.04
CA ASN A 52 -11.71 2.07 -6.49
C ASN A 52 -12.23 0.67 -6.88
N GLY A 53 -13.10 0.07 -6.03
CA GLY A 53 -13.68 -1.26 -6.23
C GLY A 53 -12.78 -2.43 -5.83
N VAL A 54 -11.58 -2.17 -5.31
CA VAL A 54 -10.57 -3.18 -4.94
C VAL A 54 -10.40 -3.22 -3.42
N PRO A 55 -10.29 -4.41 -2.79
CA PRO A 55 -9.90 -4.56 -1.38
C PRO A 55 -8.63 -3.78 -1.05
N GLY A 56 -8.57 -3.15 0.12
CA GLY A 56 -7.40 -2.37 0.56
C GLY A 56 -6.57 -3.09 1.64
N LEU A 57 -5.45 -2.50 2.02
CA LEU A 57 -4.60 -2.97 3.11
C LEU A 57 -5.01 -2.26 4.40
N ARG A 58 -5.51 -3.00 5.38
CA ARG A 58 -5.86 -2.44 6.68
C ARG A 58 -4.67 -2.43 7.61
N LEU A 59 -4.45 -1.27 8.22
CA LEU A 59 -3.30 -1.01 9.07
C LEU A 59 -3.77 -0.25 10.30
N LYS A 60 -3.23 -0.64 11.46
CA LYS A 60 -3.36 0.13 12.69
C LYS A 60 -2.19 1.10 12.79
N PHE A 61 -2.45 2.32 13.24
CA PHE A 61 -1.42 3.30 13.53
C PHE A 61 -1.45 3.71 15.01
N LYS A 62 -0.28 3.99 15.56
CA LYS A 62 -0.11 4.50 16.92
C LYS A 62 0.87 5.66 16.94
N ARG A 63 0.59 6.64 17.80
CA ARG A 63 1.47 7.76 18.15
C ARG A 63 1.10 8.25 19.56
N PRO A 64 1.95 9.07 20.22
CA PRO A 64 1.62 9.59 21.54
C PRO A 64 0.25 10.30 21.55
N GLY A 65 -0.66 9.83 22.40
CA GLY A 65 -2.00 10.38 22.56
C GLY A 65 -3.00 10.04 21.45
N MET A 66 -2.66 9.20 20.46
CA MET A 66 -3.60 8.81 19.41
C MET A 66 -3.28 7.43 18.81
N GLU A 67 -4.32 6.63 18.66
CA GLU A 67 -4.30 5.44 17.80
C GLU A 67 -5.51 5.44 16.88
N GLY A 68 -5.44 4.63 15.84
CA GLY A 68 -6.53 4.47 14.89
C GLY A 68 -6.20 3.45 13.83
N GLU A 69 -7.10 3.33 12.86
CA GLU A 69 -6.97 2.40 11.74
C GLU A 69 -7.27 3.10 10.43
N PHE A 70 -6.58 2.67 9.38
CA PHE A 70 -6.85 3.12 8.02
C PHE A 70 -6.68 1.97 7.04
N ILE A 71 -7.23 2.19 5.85
CA ILE A 71 -7.16 1.26 4.74
C ILE A 71 -6.47 1.98 3.60
N LEU A 72 -5.38 1.40 3.13
CA LEU A 72 -4.60 1.90 2.00
C LEU A 72 -5.02 1.19 0.71
N SER A 73 -5.04 1.90 -0.42
CA SER A 73 -5.28 1.27 -1.72
C SER A 73 -4.28 0.13 -1.98
N ALA A 74 -4.79 -1.00 -2.45
CA ALA A 74 -3.98 -2.12 -2.91
C ALA A 74 -3.51 -1.96 -4.37
N ILE A 75 -3.92 -0.88 -5.04
CA ILE A 75 -3.57 -0.62 -6.43
C ILE A 75 -2.22 0.10 -6.45
N GLU A 76 -1.28 -0.42 -7.21
CA GLU A 76 0.02 0.22 -7.37
C GLU A 76 -0.12 1.60 -8.03
N GLY A 77 0.59 2.59 -7.47
CA GLY A 77 0.50 3.99 -7.89
C GLY A 77 -0.80 4.70 -7.48
N ASP A 78 -1.67 4.04 -6.73
CA ASP A 78 -2.85 4.63 -6.08
C ASP A 78 -2.56 4.85 -4.60
N PHE A 79 -2.88 6.05 -4.12
CA PHE A 79 -2.52 6.52 -2.78
C PHE A 79 -3.75 6.91 -1.98
N ASP A 80 -4.93 6.67 -2.54
CA ASP A 80 -6.20 6.82 -1.87
C ASP A 80 -6.22 5.93 -0.60
N LYS A 81 -6.86 6.45 0.44
CA LYS A 81 -7.01 5.78 1.72
C LYS A 81 -8.37 6.07 2.33
N ILE A 82 -8.82 5.18 3.21
CA ILE A 82 -10.01 5.36 4.03
C ILE A 82 -9.56 5.33 5.49
N THR A 83 -9.80 6.41 6.23
CA THR A 83 -9.57 6.41 7.69
C THR A 83 -10.79 5.78 8.36
N ILE A 84 -10.56 4.69 9.12
CA ILE A 84 -11.61 3.98 9.87
C ILE A 84 -11.79 4.62 11.25
N SER A 85 -10.67 4.97 11.90
CA SER A 85 -10.66 5.61 13.21
C SER A 85 -9.39 6.43 13.40
N GLY A 86 -9.46 7.42 14.28
CA GLY A 86 -8.36 8.37 14.54
C GLY A 86 -8.16 9.36 13.40
N GLU A 87 -7.00 10.03 13.40
CA GLU A 87 -6.67 11.08 12.44
C GLU A 87 -5.23 10.93 11.91
N LEU A 88 -5.11 10.94 10.58
CA LEU A 88 -3.82 10.90 9.87
C LEU A 88 -3.46 12.30 9.36
N ALA A 89 -2.78 13.06 10.22
CA ALA A 89 -2.31 14.40 9.89
C ALA A 89 -1.05 14.36 9.01
N ASP A 90 -1.01 15.25 8.01
CA ASP A 90 0.09 15.34 7.06
C ASP A 90 1.44 15.60 7.72
N GLY A 91 2.46 14.90 7.23
CA GLY A 91 3.82 14.99 7.72
C GLY A 91 4.06 14.37 9.10
N VAL A 92 3.07 13.70 9.70
CA VAL A 92 3.24 13.04 11.00
C VAL A 92 3.72 11.59 10.83
N LYS A 93 4.69 11.21 11.67
CA LYS A 93 5.19 9.83 11.77
C LYS A 93 4.22 8.99 12.60
N HIS A 94 3.99 7.76 12.14
CA HIS A 94 3.18 6.78 12.82
C HIS A 94 3.96 5.48 13.06
N GLU A 95 3.71 4.83 14.19
CA GLU A 95 4.05 3.42 14.37
C GLU A 95 2.95 2.60 13.71
N LEU A 96 3.33 1.68 12.82
CA LEU A 96 2.37 0.90 12.05
C LEU A 96 2.32 -0.52 12.60
N HIS A 97 1.11 -1.00 12.85
CA HIS A 97 0.83 -2.27 13.50
C HIS A 97 -0.18 -3.08 12.69
N CYS A 98 -0.08 -4.41 12.79
CA CYS A 98 -1.08 -5.30 12.26
C CYS A 98 -2.42 -5.06 12.97
N PRO A 99 -3.54 -4.90 12.25
CA PRO A 99 -4.86 -4.73 12.88
C PRO A 99 -5.37 -6.00 13.59
N HIS A 100 -4.76 -7.17 13.35
CA HIS A 100 -5.21 -8.45 13.90
C HIS A 100 -4.43 -8.91 15.12
N CYS A 101 -3.10 -8.82 15.10
CA CYS A 101 -2.23 -9.27 16.20
C CYS A 101 -1.45 -8.13 16.87
N ASP A 102 -1.64 -6.88 16.44
CA ASP A 102 -0.98 -5.68 16.98
C ASP A 102 0.55 -5.69 16.86
N VAL A 103 1.15 -6.66 16.16
CA VAL A 103 2.60 -6.69 15.90
C VAL A 103 3.01 -5.48 15.07
N MET A 104 4.12 -4.84 15.45
CA MET A 104 4.67 -3.72 14.71
C MET A 104 5.30 -4.20 13.39
N PHE A 105 5.01 -3.49 12.29
CA PHE A 105 5.64 -3.77 11.01
C PHE A 105 7.14 -3.48 11.04
N LYS A 106 7.92 -4.30 10.33
CA LYS A 106 9.38 -4.16 10.32
C LYS A 106 9.80 -2.98 9.46
N LYS A 107 10.85 -2.29 9.92
CA LYS A 107 11.58 -1.32 9.12
C LYS A 107 12.39 -2.04 8.04
N LEU A 108 12.27 -1.58 6.81
CA LEU A 108 13.11 -1.98 5.68
C LEU A 108 14.36 -1.10 5.62
N VAL A 109 14.16 0.22 5.48
CA VAL A 109 15.21 1.23 5.37
C VAL A 109 14.71 2.56 5.94
N ASN A 110 15.63 3.50 6.19
CA ASN A 110 15.25 4.87 6.45
C ASN A 110 14.65 5.51 5.19
N CYS A 111 13.60 6.30 5.36
CA CYS A 111 13.10 7.18 4.32
C CYS A 111 13.77 8.56 4.44
N SER A 112 14.13 9.17 3.31
CA SER A 112 14.77 10.48 3.27
C SER A 112 13.79 11.65 3.40
N CYS A 113 12.47 11.40 3.51
CA CYS A 113 11.47 12.47 3.52
C CYS A 113 11.54 13.34 4.77
N LYS A 114 11.88 12.75 5.93
CA LYS A 114 12.03 13.43 7.22
C LYS A 114 13.03 12.68 8.11
N PRO A 115 13.64 13.37 9.10
CA PRO A 115 14.43 12.71 10.12
C PRO A 115 13.64 11.59 10.80
N ASN A 116 14.26 10.43 10.96
CA ASN A 116 13.67 9.24 11.58
C ASN A 116 12.41 8.69 10.86
N ALA A 117 12.16 9.06 9.60
CA ALA A 117 11.14 8.40 8.80
C ALA A 117 11.64 7.00 8.37
N ASP A 118 10.73 6.03 8.36
CA ASP A 118 11.06 4.64 8.05
C ASP A 118 10.17 4.14 6.90
N MET A 119 10.77 3.41 5.96
CA MET A 119 10.05 2.57 5.02
C MET A 119 9.71 1.28 5.75
N VAL A 120 8.43 1.00 5.96
CA VAL A 120 7.98 -0.26 6.57
C VAL A 120 7.75 -1.29 5.48
N VAL A 121 7.86 -2.58 5.85
CA VAL A 121 7.68 -3.71 4.93
C VAL A 121 6.47 -4.55 5.31
N VAL A 122 5.71 -4.95 4.28
CA VAL A 122 4.57 -5.87 4.36
C VAL A 122 4.84 -7.03 3.42
N GLY A 123 4.74 -8.27 3.90
CA GLY A 123 4.99 -9.45 3.09
C GLY A 123 3.87 -9.70 2.09
N LEU A 124 4.18 -10.24 0.93
CA LEU A 124 3.20 -10.78 -0.04
C LEU A 124 2.98 -12.29 0.16
N THR A 125 3.67 -12.88 1.13
CA THR A 125 3.54 -14.28 1.55
C THR A 125 3.35 -14.34 3.07
N PRO A 126 2.67 -15.38 3.62
CA PRO A 126 2.45 -15.51 5.06
C PRO A 126 3.74 -15.51 5.90
N LYS A 127 4.81 -16.09 5.37
CA LYS A 127 6.15 -15.94 5.92
C LYS A 127 6.81 -14.74 5.25
N LEU A 128 7.25 -13.75 6.03
CA LEU A 128 7.89 -12.56 5.49
C LEU A 128 9.15 -12.93 4.70
N ASP A 129 9.11 -12.65 3.40
CA ASP A 129 10.23 -12.71 2.46
C ASP A 129 10.41 -11.33 1.83
N PHE A 130 11.58 -10.73 2.05
CA PHE A 130 11.88 -9.38 1.53
C PHE A 130 11.89 -9.30 0.00
N ASN A 131 12.05 -10.43 -0.69
CA ASN A 131 11.96 -10.50 -2.15
C ASN A 131 10.52 -10.52 -2.68
N ASN A 132 9.56 -10.74 -1.78
CA ASN A 132 8.13 -10.79 -2.06
C ASN A 132 7.42 -9.90 -1.03
N ALA A 133 7.64 -8.59 -1.14
CA ALA A 133 7.15 -7.63 -0.18
C ALA A 133 6.80 -6.30 -0.83
N ILE A 134 5.92 -5.53 -0.20
CA ILE A 134 5.73 -4.12 -0.50
C ILE A 134 6.26 -3.27 0.64
N SER A 135 6.61 -2.02 0.33
CA SER A 135 7.08 -1.07 1.31
C SER A 135 6.53 0.32 1.09
N PHE A 136 6.32 1.05 2.17
CA PHE A 136 5.84 2.44 2.14
C PHE A 136 6.32 3.17 3.39
N CYS A 137 6.43 4.49 3.29
CA CYS A 137 6.88 5.31 4.42
C CYS A 137 5.82 5.35 5.52
N ASN A 138 6.24 5.33 6.78
CA ASN A 138 5.36 5.50 7.95
C ASN A 138 5.04 6.97 8.29
N VAL A 139 5.38 7.91 7.41
CA VAL A 139 5.03 9.32 7.53
C VAL A 139 3.89 9.61 6.56
N THR A 140 2.78 10.10 7.10
CA THR A 140 1.63 10.54 6.30
C THR A 140 2.05 11.69 5.38
N GLY A 141 1.65 11.66 4.10
CA GLY A 141 2.03 12.68 3.12
C GLY A 141 3.31 12.35 2.34
N CYS A 142 4.02 11.28 2.70
CA CYS A 142 5.24 10.90 2.03
C CYS A 142 4.97 10.16 0.71
N ILE A 143 5.56 10.67 -0.37
CA ILE A 143 5.49 10.07 -1.71
C ILE A 143 6.46 8.89 -1.93
N SER A 144 7.14 8.43 -0.89
CA SER A 144 8.10 7.33 -0.96
C SER A 144 7.43 6.02 -0.61
N GLY A 145 7.31 5.15 -1.60
CA GLY A 145 6.96 3.75 -1.41
C GLY A 145 7.26 2.95 -2.66
N THR A 146 7.53 1.67 -2.44
CA THR A 146 8.20 0.79 -3.40
C THR A 146 7.65 -0.61 -3.20
N SER A 147 7.24 -1.26 -4.28
CA SER A 147 6.90 -2.68 -4.31
C SER A 147 8.14 -3.48 -4.76
N ILE A 148 8.37 -4.66 -4.17
CA ILE A 148 9.50 -5.55 -4.49
C ILE A 148 8.93 -6.93 -4.79
N LYS A 149 9.10 -7.41 -6.02
CA LYS A 149 8.65 -8.74 -6.41
C LYS A 149 9.72 -9.43 -7.26
N SER A 150 10.25 -10.55 -6.76
CA SER A 150 11.18 -11.45 -7.48
C SER A 150 12.30 -10.72 -8.25
N GLY A 151 13.05 -9.85 -7.58
CA GLY A 151 14.21 -9.15 -8.17
C GLY A 151 13.87 -7.92 -9.01
N ASP A 152 12.60 -7.71 -9.36
CA ASP A 152 12.13 -6.44 -9.93
C ASP A 152 11.84 -5.46 -8.79
N VAL A 153 12.60 -4.37 -8.74
CA VAL A 153 12.29 -3.22 -7.88
C VAL A 153 11.32 -2.32 -8.64
N LEU A 154 10.02 -2.53 -8.43
CA LEU A 154 8.98 -1.65 -8.93
C LEU A 154 8.74 -0.55 -7.89
N ARG A 155 9.33 0.63 -8.06
CA ARG A 155 8.92 1.82 -7.28
C ARG A 155 7.42 2.06 -7.56
N HIS A 156 6.57 2.37 -6.57
CA HIS A 156 5.24 3.05 -6.65
C HIS A 156 4.19 2.63 -5.57
N VAL A 157 4.50 2.77 -4.28
CA VAL A 157 3.47 2.79 -3.19
C VAL A 157 3.57 4.16 -2.48
N ARG A 158 2.52 4.76 -1.93
CA ARG A 158 2.65 6.02 -1.14
C ARG A 158 1.59 6.08 -0.04
N LEU A 159 1.90 6.75 1.06
CA LEU A 159 0.92 7.17 2.06
C LEU A 159 0.75 8.69 1.95
N THR A 160 -0.40 9.21 1.52
CA THR A 160 -0.69 10.66 1.53
C THR A 160 -1.56 11.05 2.73
N GLY A 161 -1.46 12.27 3.25
CA GLY A 161 -2.43 12.84 4.21
C GLY A 161 -3.53 13.65 3.53
N HIS A 162 -4.55 13.97 4.31
CA HIS A 162 -5.63 14.88 3.96
C HIS A 162 -5.65 16.02 4.97
#